data_AF-A0A640SQK9-F1
#
_entry.id   AF-A0A640SQK9-F1
#
_cell.length_a   1.000
_cell.length_b   1.000
_cell.length_c   1.000
_cell.angle_alpha   90.00
_cell.angle_beta   90.00
_cell.angle_gamma   90.00
#
_symmetry.space_group_name_H-M   'P 1'
#
loop_
_entity.id
_entity.type
_entity.pdbx_description
1 polymer ?
#
loop_
_entity_poly.entity_id
_entity_poly.type
_entity_poly.pdbx_seq_one_letter_code
_entity_poly.pdbx_strand_id
1 'polypeptide(L)'
;MPWYASPLIYSKSRPPQLASHITRAQRSGLPGATFKSPLTRTTNAAAMKRNRDLARPRDESRPQGKSCDEYPLATSKEGLSAGGKRRSFSGCSIPGVPSRTGAKGASACMISASDQNYQGGMNSSFYKAERMLDGDPYRVLIGD
;
A
#
# COMPACT_ATOMS: atom_id res chain seq x y z
N MET A 1 -14.29 23.54 -10.84
CA MET A 1 -13.52 22.34 -11.21
C MET A 1 -13.14 21.61 -9.94
N PRO A 2 -13.45 20.33 -9.74
CA PRO A 2 -12.97 19.61 -8.58
C PRO A 2 -11.44 19.53 -8.66
N TRP A 3 -10.76 20.03 -7.63
CA TRP A 3 -9.32 19.90 -7.48
C TRP A 3 -9.03 18.44 -7.12
N TYR A 4 -8.27 17.75 -7.97
CA TYR A 4 -7.78 16.42 -7.65
C TYR A 4 -6.29 16.55 -7.33
N ALA A 5 -5.89 16.11 -6.14
CA ALA A 5 -4.48 15.94 -5.83
C ALA A 5 -3.82 15.08 -6.92
N SER A 6 -2.57 15.39 -7.26
CA SER A 6 -1.78 14.57 -8.19
C SER A 6 -1.79 13.10 -7.75
N PRO A 7 -1.60 12.12 -8.64
CA PRO A 7 -1.44 10.74 -8.21
C PRO A 7 -0.10 10.56 -7.47
N LEU A 8 -0.09 9.68 -6.47
CA LEU A 8 1.14 9.13 -5.92
C LEU A 8 1.73 8.14 -6.92
N ILE A 9 2.85 8.50 -7.55
CA ILE A 9 3.49 7.69 -8.58
C ILE A 9 4.73 7.00 -8.00
N TYR A 10 4.78 5.67 -8.11
CA TYR A 10 6.02 4.91 -7.88
C TYR A 10 6.65 4.53 -9.22
N SER A 11 7.98 4.68 -9.31
CA SER A 11 8.74 4.22 -10.48
C SER A 11 8.70 2.70 -10.58
N LYS A 12 8.65 2.17 -11.81
CA LYS A 12 8.83 0.75 -12.10
C LYS A 12 10.30 0.34 -12.20
N SER A 13 11.16 1.28 -12.58
CA SER A 13 12.59 1.08 -12.86
C SER A 13 13.48 1.13 -11.61
N ARG A 14 13.07 1.83 -10.54
CA ARG A 14 13.89 1.97 -9.31
C ARG A 14 13.51 0.97 -8.19
N PRO A 15 12.23 0.77 -7.85
CA PRO A 15 11.77 -0.26 -6.90
C PRO A 15 10.88 -1.36 -7.55
N PRO A 16 11.46 -2.31 -8.30
CA PRO A 16 10.67 -3.28 -9.08
C PRO A 16 9.79 -4.20 -8.22
N GLN A 17 10.16 -4.49 -6.96
CA GLN A 17 9.37 -5.36 -6.10
C GLN A 17 8.13 -4.62 -5.56
N LEU A 18 8.29 -3.34 -5.20
CA LEU A 18 7.19 -2.46 -4.81
C LEU A 18 6.17 -2.31 -5.96
N ALA A 19 6.66 -1.95 -7.15
CA ALA A 19 5.80 -1.75 -8.32
C ALA A 19 5.03 -3.03 -8.68
N SER A 20 5.72 -4.18 -8.64
CA SER A 20 5.11 -5.49 -8.84
C SER A 20 4.07 -5.84 -7.78
N HIS A 21 4.32 -5.54 -6.50
CA HIS A 21 3.37 -5.81 -5.43
C HIS A 21 2.10 -4.96 -5.58
N ILE A 22 2.22 -3.65 -5.76
CA ILE A 22 1.08 -2.74 -5.93
C ILE A 22 0.26 -3.12 -7.16
N THR A 23 0.92 -3.43 -8.28
CA THR A 23 0.24 -3.86 -9.51
C THR A 23 -0.61 -5.11 -9.26
N ARG A 24 -0.06 -6.13 -8.57
CA ARG A 24 -0.79 -7.36 -8.25
C ARG A 24 -1.93 -7.11 -7.25
N ALA A 25 -1.69 -6.27 -6.25
CA ALA A 25 -2.69 -5.89 -5.27
C ALA A 25 -3.89 -5.18 -5.94
N GLN A 26 -3.65 -4.20 -6.81
CA GLN A 26 -4.68 -3.51 -7.58
C GLN A 26 -5.41 -4.45 -8.55
N ARG A 27 -4.68 -5.31 -9.28
CA ARG A 27 -5.29 -6.33 -10.16
C ARG A 27 -6.15 -7.35 -9.42
N SER A 28 -5.90 -7.58 -8.13
CA SER A 28 -6.77 -8.41 -7.30
C SER A 28 -8.09 -7.73 -6.91
N GLY A 29 -8.28 -6.47 -7.31
CA GLY A 29 -9.50 -5.69 -7.07
C GLY A 29 -9.40 -4.71 -5.89
N LEU A 30 -8.23 -4.55 -5.26
CA LEU A 30 -8.04 -3.53 -4.22
C LEU A 30 -8.12 -2.11 -4.81
N PRO A 31 -8.61 -1.13 -4.03
CA PRO A 31 -8.81 0.24 -4.49
C PRO A 31 -7.48 0.96 -4.72
N GLY A 32 -7.54 2.15 -5.32
CA GLY A 32 -6.45 3.11 -5.43
C GLY A 32 -5.91 3.34 -6.84
N ALA A 33 -6.25 2.50 -7.82
CA ALA A 33 -5.79 2.69 -9.21
C ALA A 33 -6.60 3.76 -9.98
N THR A 34 -7.84 4.03 -9.57
CA THR A 34 -8.78 4.89 -10.31
C THR A 34 -9.51 5.85 -9.38
N PHE A 35 -10.08 6.91 -9.93
CA PHE A 35 -10.93 7.85 -9.16
C PHE A 35 -12.31 7.28 -8.81
N LYS A 36 -12.74 6.17 -9.44
CA LYS A 36 -13.98 5.48 -9.05
C LYS A 36 -13.85 4.81 -7.68
N SER A 37 -12.62 4.43 -7.32
CA SER A 37 -12.31 3.79 -6.05
C SER A 37 -10.90 4.20 -5.62
N PRO A 38 -10.69 5.45 -5.20
CA PRO A 38 -9.37 5.96 -4.78
C PRO A 38 -8.97 5.37 -3.43
N LEU A 39 -7.74 5.68 -2.99
CA LEU A 39 -7.39 5.60 -1.57
C LEU A 39 -7.74 6.94 -0.91
N THR A 40 -8.04 6.89 0.37
CA THR A 40 -8.37 8.06 1.18
C THR A 40 -7.30 8.23 2.23
N ARG A 41 -6.61 9.38 2.30
CA ARG A 41 -5.54 9.57 3.27
C ARG A 41 -6.10 9.48 4.68
N THR A 42 -5.36 8.83 5.58
CA THR A 42 -5.56 9.01 7.01
C THR A 42 -4.30 9.52 7.70
N THR A 43 -4.49 10.43 8.65
CA THR A 43 -3.45 10.91 9.58
C THR A 43 -3.65 10.36 11.00
N ASN A 44 -4.71 9.57 11.23
CA ASN A 44 -4.99 8.98 12.52
C ASN A 44 -3.95 7.90 12.88
N ALA A 45 -3.11 8.19 13.88
CA ALA A 45 -2.03 7.31 14.31
C ALA A 45 -2.50 5.91 14.73
N ALA A 46 -3.67 5.80 15.37
CA ALA A 46 -4.22 4.52 15.79
C ALA A 46 -4.68 3.69 14.59
N ALA A 47 -5.33 4.30 13.59
CA ALA A 47 -5.72 3.63 12.36
C ALA A 47 -4.48 3.14 11.57
N MET A 48 -3.47 4.01 11.40
CA MET A 48 -2.22 3.64 10.73
C MET A 48 -1.47 2.52 11.45
N LYS A 49 -1.49 2.51 12.78
CA LYS A 49 -0.88 1.44 13.58
C LYS A 49 -1.67 0.12 13.40
N ARG A 50 -3.00 0.16 13.48
CA ARG A 50 -3.84 -1.03 13.29
C ARG A 50 -3.71 -1.61 11.87
N ASN A 51 -3.65 -0.77 10.85
CA ASN A 51 -3.41 -1.19 9.47
C ASN A 51 -2.09 -1.99 9.37
N ARG A 52 -0.99 -1.43 9.90
CA ARG A 52 0.32 -2.08 9.94
C ARG A 52 0.31 -3.37 10.73
N ASP A 53 -0.21 -3.37 11.94
CA ASP A 53 -0.20 -4.55 12.80
C ASP A 53 -0.99 -5.72 12.19
N LEU A 54 -2.10 -5.42 11.50
CA LEU A 54 -2.92 -6.44 10.84
C LEU A 54 -2.27 -6.97 9.54
N ALA A 55 -1.69 -6.09 8.73
CA ALA A 55 -1.06 -6.49 7.46
C ALA A 55 0.34 -7.08 7.67
N ARG A 56 1.02 -6.68 8.74
CA ARG A 56 2.41 -7.02 9.09
C ARG A 56 2.52 -7.47 10.56
N PRO A 57 1.94 -8.62 10.96
CA PRO A 57 2.07 -9.16 12.30
C PRO A 57 3.53 -9.18 12.79
N ARG A 58 3.74 -8.90 14.07
CA ARG A 58 5.08 -8.76 14.66
C ARG A 58 5.87 -10.08 14.69
N ASP A 59 5.16 -11.19 14.86
CA ASP A 59 5.75 -12.52 15.02
C ASP A 59 6.02 -13.21 13.67
N GLU A 60 5.73 -12.53 12.56
CA GLU A 60 5.99 -13.04 11.23
C GLU A 60 7.47 -12.87 10.86
N SER A 61 8.12 -13.98 10.53
CA SER A 61 9.52 -14.03 10.16
C SER A 61 9.81 -13.10 8.97
N ARG A 62 10.76 -12.19 9.14
CA ARG A 62 11.23 -11.30 8.06
C ARG A 62 12.55 -11.86 7.52
N PRO A 63 12.60 -12.27 6.24
CA PRO A 63 13.86 -12.66 5.62
C PRO A 63 14.88 -11.52 5.69
N GLN A 64 16.16 -11.86 5.82
CA GLN A 64 17.23 -10.87 5.88
C GLN A 64 17.19 -9.93 4.67
N GLY A 65 17.35 -8.62 4.92
CA GLY A 65 17.31 -7.59 3.88
C GLY A 65 15.91 -7.27 3.33
N LYS A 66 14.86 -7.92 3.83
CA LYS A 66 13.48 -7.65 3.45
C LYS A 66 12.70 -6.89 4.53
N SER A 67 11.75 -6.10 4.07
CA SER A 67 10.71 -5.49 4.89
C SER A 67 9.34 -5.84 4.30
N CYS A 68 8.33 -5.92 5.15
CA CYS A 68 6.97 -6.17 4.67
C CYS A 68 6.41 -4.88 4.11
N ASP A 69 5.88 -4.92 2.89
CA ASP A 69 5.09 -3.87 2.24
C ASP A 69 3.60 -4.21 2.35
N GLU A 70 2.74 -3.20 2.33
CA GLU A 70 1.29 -3.35 2.44
C GLU A 70 0.54 -2.47 1.44
N TYR A 71 -0.52 -3.01 0.85
CA TYR A 71 -1.43 -2.28 -0.02
C TYR A 71 -2.88 -2.72 0.19
N PRO A 72 -3.86 -1.84 0.47
CA PRO A 72 -3.73 -0.38 0.58
C PRO A 72 -2.78 0.07 1.68
N LEU A 73 -2.16 1.24 1.50
CA LEU A 73 -1.13 1.78 2.38
C LEU A 73 -1.66 1.95 3.81
N ALA A 74 -0.83 1.78 4.86
CA ALA A 74 -1.31 2.05 6.22
C ALA A 74 -1.77 3.50 6.45
N THR A 75 -1.27 4.43 5.64
CA THR A 75 -1.70 5.84 5.62
C THR A 75 -2.98 6.06 4.82
N SER A 76 -3.74 5.01 4.54
CA SER A 76 -5.07 5.06 3.90
C SER A 76 -6.18 4.53 4.81
N LYS A 77 -7.41 5.03 4.62
CA LYS A 77 -8.61 4.53 5.31
C LYS A 77 -9.00 3.14 4.82
N GLU A 78 -8.55 2.72 3.63
CA GLU A 78 -8.84 1.42 3.02
C GLU A 78 -7.87 0.31 3.45
N GLY A 79 -6.91 0.62 4.33
CA GLY A 79 -6.03 -0.38 4.92
C GLY A 79 -6.80 -1.47 5.68
N LEU A 80 -6.09 -2.51 6.12
CA LEU A 80 -6.73 -3.74 6.61
C LEU A 80 -7.68 -3.55 7.81
N SER A 81 -7.52 -2.47 8.58
CA SER A 81 -8.44 -2.16 9.69
C SER A 81 -9.85 -1.75 9.25
N ALA A 82 -10.07 -1.43 7.96
CA ALA A 82 -11.40 -1.18 7.38
C ALA A 82 -12.17 -2.46 7.01
N GLY A 83 -11.59 -3.63 7.29
CA GLY A 83 -12.21 -4.93 7.09
C GLY A 83 -11.76 -5.65 5.82
N GLY A 84 -12.29 -6.85 5.62
CA GLY A 84 -11.81 -7.79 4.61
C GLY A 84 -10.74 -8.72 5.15
N LYS A 85 -10.02 -9.42 4.25
CA LYS A 85 -9.00 -10.41 4.63
C LYS A 85 -7.64 -10.01 4.06
N ARG A 86 -6.60 -10.32 4.83
CA ARG A 86 -5.21 -10.26 4.36
C ARG A 86 -5.01 -11.21 3.18
N ARG A 87 -4.21 -10.78 2.21
CA ARG A 87 -3.82 -11.58 1.03
C ARG A 87 -2.33 -11.41 0.74
N SER A 88 -1.77 -12.34 -0.03
CA SER A 88 -0.42 -12.24 -0.57
C SER A 88 -0.33 -12.96 -1.92
N PHE A 89 0.80 -12.86 -2.60
CA PHE A 89 0.98 -13.43 -3.94
C PHE A 89 2.25 -14.28 -4.00
N SER A 90 2.33 -15.14 -5.03
CA SER A 90 3.55 -15.89 -5.30
C SER A 90 4.76 -14.95 -5.40
N GLY A 91 5.88 -15.35 -4.78
CA GLY A 91 7.10 -14.54 -4.70
C GLY A 91 7.11 -13.47 -3.60
N CYS A 92 6.07 -13.34 -2.79
CA CYS A 92 6.04 -12.36 -1.69
C CYS A 92 6.68 -12.83 -0.37
N SER A 93 7.13 -14.08 -0.28
CA SER A 93 7.77 -14.64 0.93
C SER A 93 6.93 -14.46 2.22
N ILE A 94 5.60 -14.59 2.11
CA ILE A 94 4.66 -14.57 3.23
C ILE A 94 3.97 -15.94 3.30
N PRO A 95 4.49 -16.89 4.09
CA PRO A 95 3.91 -18.22 4.19
C PRO A 95 2.52 -18.17 4.85
N GLY A 96 1.62 -19.06 4.43
CA GLY A 96 0.29 -19.21 5.06
C GLY A 96 -0.73 -18.13 4.73
N VAL A 97 -0.38 -17.09 3.97
CA VAL A 97 -1.33 -16.06 3.51
C VAL A 97 -1.70 -16.32 2.04
N PRO A 98 -2.95 -16.71 1.74
CA PRO A 98 -3.34 -17.06 0.37
C PRO A 98 -3.52 -15.83 -0.51
N SER A 99 -3.48 -16.05 -1.83
CA SER A 99 -3.99 -15.09 -2.79
C SER A 99 -5.51 -14.98 -2.70
N ARG A 100 -6.02 -13.75 -2.82
CA ARG A 100 -7.46 -13.44 -2.76
C ARG A 100 -7.77 -12.30 -3.72
N THR A 101 -9.04 -12.16 -4.07
CA THR A 101 -9.57 -11.06 -4.86
C THR A 101 -10.66 -10.30 -4.10
N GLY A 102 -11.07 -9.15 -4.63
CA GLY A 102 -12.14 -8.31 -4.11
C GLY A 102 -11.64 -6.99 -3.51
N ALA A 103 -12.59 -6.08 -3.30
CA ALA A 103 -12.33 -4.68 -2.98
C ALA A 103 -11.87 -4.40 -1.53
N LYS A 104 -12.03 -5.36 -0.61
CA LYS A 104 -11.73 -5.17 0.82
C LYS A 104 -10.58 -6.04 1.31
N GLY A 105 -9.82 -5.52 2.27
CA GLY A 105 -8.66 -6.16 2.85
C GLY A 105 -7.36 -5.52 2.37
N ALA A 106 -6.24 -6.17 2.62
CA ALA A 106 -4.93 -5.68 2.23
C ALA A 106 -4.03 -6.82 1.76
N SER A 107 -3.23 -6.54 0.76
CA SER A 107 -2.10 -7.34 0.33
C SER A 107 -0.86 -7.02 1.15
N ALA A 108 -0.11 -8.03 1.53
CA ALA A 108 1.19 -7.90 2.14
C ALA A 108 2.26 -8.62 1.30
N CYS A 109 3.47 -8.08 1.24
CA CYS A 109 4.58 -8.69 0.50
C CYS A 109 5.93 -8.34 1.12
N MET A 110 6.81 -9.33 1.34
CA MET A 110 8.18 -9.06 1.75
C MET A 110 8.99 -8.61 0.53
N ILE A 111 9.28 -7.31 0.49
CA ILE A 111 10.12 -6.66 -0.53
C ILE A 111 11.47 -6.28 0.06
N SER A 112 12.44 -5.88 -0.76
CA SER A 112 13.71 -5.35 -0.26
C SER A 112 13.49 -4.15 0.67
N ALA A 113 14.33 -4.01 1.71
CA ALA A 113 14.27 -2.84 2.58
C ALA A 113 14.48 -1.53 1.81
N SER A 114 15.27 -1.55 0.72
CA SER A 114 15.45 -0.41 -0.18
C SER A 114 14.14 0.03 -0.85
N ASP A 115 13.36 -0.92 -1.39
CA ASP A 115 12.09 -0.62 -2.05
C ASP A 115 11.06 -0.09 -1.04
N GLN A 116 11.05 -0.64 0.19
CA GLN A 116 10.19 -0.16 1.27
C GLN A 116 10.57 1.26 1.72
N ASN A 117 11.86 1.56 1.84
CA ASN A 117 12.33 2.90 2.20
C ASN A 117 12.00 3.93 1.11
N TYR A 118 12.15 3.55 -0.16
CA TYR A 118 11.74 4.37 -1.30
C TYR A 118 10.24 4.69 -1.24
N GLN A 119 9.38 3.69 -0.98
CA GLN A 119 7.94 3.90 -0.81
C GLN A 119 7.67 4.95 0.29
N GLY A 120 8.30 4.80 1.46
CA GLY A 120 8.10 5.73 2.58
C GLY A 120 8.52 7.18 2.24
N GLY A 121 9.63 7.34 1.53
CA GLY A 121 10.10 8.64 1.05
C GLY A 121 9.12 9.28 0.06
N MET A 122 8.67 8.51 -0.94
CA MET A 122 7.71 9.00 -1.95
C MET A 122 6.37 9.39 -1.32
N ASN A 123 5.86 8.59 -0.38
CA ASN A 123 4.63 8.91 0.34
C ASN A 123 4.75 10.25 1.06
N SER A 124 5.83 10.42 1.81
CA SER A 124 6.06 11.64 2.61
C SER A 124 6.19 12.88 1.72
N SER A 125 6.95 12.77 0.62
CA SER A 125 7.12 13.85 -0.35
C SER A 125 5.80 14.23 -1.01
N PHE A 126 5.03 13.24 -1.47
CA PHE A 126 3.72 13.43 -2.08
C PHE A 126 2.73 14.13 -1.12
N TYR A 127 2.58 13.59 0.08
CA TYR A 127 1.72 14.12 1.13
C TYR A 127 2.06 15.56 1.53
N LYS A 128 3.33 15.94 1.45
CA LYS A 128 3.78 17.32 1.69
C LYS A 128 3.54 18.23 0.49
N ALA A 129 3.90 17.79 -0.72
CA ALA A 129 3.78 18.58 -1.95
C ALA A 129 2.33 18.92 -2.27
N GLU A 130 1.44 17.93 -2.16
CA GLU A 130 0.01 18.09 -2.41
C GLU A 130 -0.75 18.60 -1.18
N ARG A 131 -0.07 18.85 -0.05
CA ARG A 131 -0.67 19.29 1.22
C ARG A 131 -1.87 18.45 1.66
N MET A 132 -1.82 17.15 1.39
CA MET A 132 -2.99 16.29 1.62
C MET A 132 -3.43 16.29 3.08
N LEU A 133 -4.72 16.32 3.31
CA LEU A 133 -5.35 16.27 4.64
C LEU A 133 -5.92 14.86 4.92
N ASP A 134 -6.31 14.61 6.16
CA ASP A 134 -7.11 13.40 6.45
C ASP A 134 -8.42 13.46 5.68
N GLY A 135 -8.79 12.38 4.98
CA GLY A 135 -9.98 12.33 4.15
C GLY A 135 -9.75 12.71 2.69
N ASP A 136 -8.59 13.23 2.32
CA ASP A 136 -8.32 13.57 0.91
C ASP A 136 -8.15 12.30 0.06
N PRO A 137 -8.83 12.21 -1.11
CA PRO A 137 -8.69 11.09 -2.02
C PRO A 137 -7.43 11.23 -2.87
N TYR A 138 -6.75 10.11 -3.14
CA TYR A 138 -5.63 10.02 -4.06
C TYR A 138 -5.60 8.68 -4.79
N ARG A 139 -4.90 8.67 -5.93
CA ARG A 139 -4.58 7.45 -6.66
C ARG A 139 -3.14 7.05 -6.43
N VAL A 140 -2.88 5.75 -6.53
CA VAL A 140 -1.53 5.18 -6.57
C VAL A 140 -1.30 4.60 -7.95
N LEU A 141 -0.32 5.12 -8.67
CA LEU A 141 0.02 4.70 -10.03
C LEU A 141 1.46 4.19 -10.09
N ILE A 142 1.72 3.32 -11.06
CA ILE A 142 3.08 2.91 -11.42
C ILE A 142 3.47 3.65 -12.69
N GLY A 143 4.53 4.44 -12.63
CA GLY A 143 5.13 5.15 -13.76
C GLY A 143 6.36 4.42 -14.30
N ASP A 144 6.74 4.71 -15.54
CA ASP A 144 7.92 4.13 -16.20
C ASP A 144 9.25 4.65 -15.59
#